data_AF-A0A365Z7H1-F1
#
_entry.id   AF-A0A365Z7H1-F1
#
_cell.length_a   1.000
_cell.length_b   1.000
_cell.length_c   1.000
_cell.angle_alpha   90.00
_cell.angle_beta   90.00
_cell.angle_gamma   90.00
#
_symmetry.space_group_name_H-M   'P 1'
#
loop_
_entity.id
_entity.type
_entity.pdbx_description
1 polymer ?
#
loop_
_entity_poly.entity_id
_entity_poly.type
_entity_poly.pdbx_seq_one_letter_code
_entity_poly.pdbx_strand_id
1 'polypeptide(L)'
;MSAVAPPISDMSRQAIALAHAVRDEWLGGPRALWPDSELVWLWAELAHSTGWWWPGPRVCVMAERPVETHTESLPGGRVGGLRLRRDDGPAVRFGDGEELYALHGTTVPRWVVEGPTPELIHREANIEVRGAAIERLGWDRYIEEAGLRLASTAADPGNPGSPLSLYDVPPRVWGASARLVVATNGSVEPDGRRRRYGLAIPGYFDDPVAAAGWTYGLTGARYARVRRRT
;
A
#
# COMPACT_ATOMS: atom_id res chain seq x y z
N MET A 1 -8.55 4.58 -34.21
CA MET A 1 -9.26 4.18 -32.97
C MET A 1 -8.22 3.64 -32.02
N SER A 2 -7.85 4.42 -31.01
CA SER A 2 -6.82 4.05 -30.02
C SER A 2 -7.45 3.08 -29.01
N ALA A 3 -6.92 1.85 -28.94
CA ALA A 3 -7.36 0.86 -27.96
C ALA A 3 -6.55 1.06 -26.68
N VAL A 4 -7.19 1.63 -25.67
CA VAL A 4 -6.67 1.71 -24.30
C VAL A 4 -6.61 0.29 -23.74
N ALA A 5 -5.42 -0.16 -23.32
CA ALA A 5 -5.25 -1.45 -22.67
C ALA A 5 -6.01 -1.49 -21.33
N PRO A 6 -6.73 -2.58 -21.01
CA PRO A 6 -7.49 -2.68 -19.77
C PRO A 6 -6.56 -2.79 -18.54
N PRO A 7 -7.04 -2.43 -17.33
CA PRO A 7 -6.23 -2.43 -16.13
C PRO A 7 -5.80 -3.86 -15.73
N ILE A 8 -4.54 -3.98 -15.33
CA ILE A 8 -3.87 -5.22 -14.90
C ILE A 8 -4.37 -5.58 -13.50
N SER A 9 -5.56 -6.16 -13.37
CA SER A 9 -6.13 -6.52 -12.06
C SER A 9 -6.22 -8.02 -11.78
N ASP A 10 -5.67 -8.89 -12.63
CA ASP A 10 -5.80 -10.34 -12.41
C ASP A 10 -4.59 -11.18 -12.88
N MET A 11 -3.37 -10.76 -12.53
CA MET A 11 -2.15 -11.56 -12.71
C MET A 11 -1.73 -12.33 -11.44
N SER A 12 -2.63 -12.46 -10.46
CA SER A 12 -2.27 -12.76 -9.07
C SER A 12 -2.02 -14.24 -8.71
N ARG A 13 -1.91 -15.18 -9.67
CA ARG A 13 -1.89 -16.61 -9.26
C ARG A 13 -0.79 -17.55 -9.77
N GLN A 14 0.09 -17.21 -10.72
CA GLN A 14 1.04 -18.24 -11.21
C GLN A 14 2.49 -17.83 -11.55
N ALA A 15 2.99 -16.66 -11.17
CA ALA A 15 4.40 -16.34 -11.41
C ALA A 15 5.08 -15.76 -10.17
N ILE A 16 5.25 -16.61 -9.15
CA ILE A 16 6.20 -16.36 -8.07
C ILE A 16 7.27 -17.44 -8.15
N ALA A 17 8.52 -16.97 -8.17
CA ALA A 17 9.77 -17.73 -8.14
C ALA A 17 10.35 -18.15 -9.51
N LEU A 18 11.09 -17.23 -10.12
CA LEU A 18 12.53 -17.50 -10.34
C LEU A 18 13.30 -16.18 -10.43
N ALA A 19 13.78 -15.69 -9.30
CA ALA A 19 14.84 -14.67 -9.30
C ALA A 19 15.76 -14.96 -8.12
N HIS A 20 17.05 -15.12 -8.44
CA HIS A 20 18.18 -15.48 -7.58
C HIS A 20 18.35 -16.96 -7.24
N ALA A 21 18.73 -17.75 -8.25
CA ALA A 21 19.68 -18.84 -8.02
C ALA A 21 21.10 -18.28 -8.18
N VAL A 22 21.90 -18.42 -7.13
CA VAL A 22 23.33 -18.08 -7.05
C VAL A 22 24.06 -18.71 -8.25
N ARG A 23 24.74 -17.88 -9.03
CA ARG A 23 25.03 -18.11 -10.44
C ARG A 23 26.27 -18.97 -10.74
N ASP A 24 27.10 -19.34 -9.76
CA ASP A 24 28.38 -20.00 -10.07
C ASP A 24 28.51 -21.48 -9.68
N GLU A 25 27.66 -22.03 -8.80
CA GLU A 25 27.78 -23.45 -8.40
C GLU A 25 26.83 -24.41 -9.12
N TRP A 26 25.65 -23.95 -9.56
CA TRP A 26 24.61 -24.86 -10.08
C TRP A 26 24.45 -24.85 -11.61
N LEU A 27 24.84 -23.76 -12.28
CA LEU A 27 24.74 -23.65 -13.75
C LEU A 27 26.08 -23.88 -14.47
N GLY A 28 27.16 -24.12 -13.73
CA GLY A 28 28.48 -24.46 -14.25
C GLY A 28 28.65 -25.92 -14.68
N GLY A 29 27.58 -26.72 -14.65
CA GLY A 29 27.62 -28.09 -15.14
C GLY A 29 27.71 -28.12 -16.68
N PRO A 30 28.51 -29.03 -17.28
CA PRO A 30 28.50 -29.22 -18.72
C PRO A 30 27.07 -29.51 -19.20
N ARG A 31 26.73 -29.03 -20.41
CA ARG A 31 25.43 -29.13 -21.13
C ARG A 31 24.65 -30.46 -21.00
N ALA A 32 25.26 -31.52 -20.50
CA ALA A 32 24.75 -32.88 -20.41
C ALA A 32 23.79 -33.17 -19.23
N LEU A 33 23.62 -32.29 -18.24
CA LEU A 33 22.79 -32.58 -17.06
C LEU A 33 21.28 -32.31 -17.23
N TRP A 34 20.86 -31.62 -18.30
CA TRP A 34 19.44 -31.37 -18.60
C TRP A 34 19.11 -31.75 -20.05
N PRO A 35 18.51 -32.92 -20.29
CA PRO A 35 18.31 -33.47 -21.63
C PRO A 35 17.37 -32.69 -22.56
N ASP A 36 16.65 -31.67 -22.07
CA ASP A 36 15.77 -30.79 -22.85
C ASP A 36 16.18 -29.30 -22.72
N SER A 37 17.46 -29.02 -23.00
CA SER A 37 18.14 -27.77 -22.61
C SER A 37 17.91 -26.52 -23.47
N GLU A 38 17.33 -26.62 -24.67
CA GLU A 38 17.13 -25.43 -25.54
C GLU A 38 16.23 -24.38 -24.89
N LEU A 39 15.13 -24.81 -24.26
CA LEU A 39 14.24 -23.89 -23.55
C LEU A 39 14.94 -23.28 -22.32
N VAL A 40 15.71 -24.06 -21.57
CA VAL A 40 16.43 -23.53 -20.39
C VAL A 40 17.45 -22.47 -20.80
N TRP A 41 18.15 -22.65 -21.93
CA TRP A 41 19.08 -21.65 -22.46
C TRP A 41 18.38 -20.39 -22.94
N LEU A 42 17.24 -20.51 -23.64
CA LEU A 42 16.44 -19.35 -24.03
C LEU A 42 15.95 -18.55 -22.81
N TRP A 43 15.58 -19.23 -21.72
CA TRP A 43 15.17 -18.58 -20.48
C TRP A 43 16.36 -17.91 -19.76
N ALA A 44 17.54 -18.53 -19.80
CA ALA A 44 18.77 -17.94 -19.28
C ALA A 44 19.19 -16.70 -20.09
N GLU A 45 19.13 -16.76 -21.41
CA GLU A 45 19.36 -15.61 -22.30
C GLU A 45 18.37 -14.49 -22.03
N LEU A 46 17.08 -14.81 -21.88
CA LEU A 46 16.05 -13.83 -21.52
C LEU A 46 16.38 -13.15 -20.19
N ALA A 47 16.70 -13.93 -19.15
CA ALA A 47 17.13 -13.40 -17.85
C ALA A 47 18.45 -12.59 -17.91
N HIS A 48 19.31 -12.86 -18.89
CA HIS A 48 20.51 -12.06 -19.18
C HIS A 48 20.27 -10.83 -20.06
N SER A 49 19.15 -10.75 -20.77
CA SER A 49 18.77 -9.57 -21.54
C SER A 49 17.99 -8.54 -20.73
N THR A 50 17.19 -8.97 -19.75
CA THR A 50 16.25 -8.10 -19.03
C THR A 50 16.31 -8.30 -17.51
N GLY A 51 15.59 -7.46 -16.77
CA GLY A 51 15.38 -7.62 -15.35
C GLY A 51 14.21 -8.57 -15.07
N TRP A 52 13.18 -8.05 -14.42
CA TRP A 52 11.98 -8.83 -14.15
C TRP A 52 11.15 -8.99 -15.43
N TRP A 53 10.56 -10.17 -15.61
CA TRP A 53 9.67 -10.43 -16.72
C TRP A 53 8.49 -11.30 -16.27
N TRP A 54 7.35 -11.08 -16.91
CA TRP A 54 6.11 -11.80 -16.63
C TRP A 54 5.46 -12.24 -17.94
N PRO A 55 5.43 -13.55 -18.24
CA PRO A 55 4.75 -14.06 -19.41
C PRO A 55 3.24 -14.08 -19.18
N GLY A 56 2.49 -13.43 -20.05
CA GLY A 56 1.05 -13.59 -20.19
C GLY A 56 0.70 -14.39 -21.46
N PRO A 57 -0.55 -14.87 -21.60
CA PRO A 57 -0.96 -15.69 -22.75
C PRO A 57 -0.82 -15.01 -24.12
N ARG A 58 -0.75 -13.67 -24.17
CA ARG A 58 -0.64 -12.88 -25.42
C ARG A 58 0.40 -11.76 -25.37
N VAL A 59 0.87 -11.41 -24.18
CA VAL A 59 1.80 -10.30 -23.95
C VAL A 59 2.79 -10.75 -22.88
N CYS A 60 4.07 -10.54 -23.13
CA CYS A 60 5.11 -10.65 -22.12
C CYS A 60 5.50 -9.24 -21.67
N VAL A 61 5.45 -8.98 -20.36
CA VAL A 61 5.96 -7.73 -19.78
C VAL A 61 7.40 -7.96 -19.40
N MET A 62 8.29 -7.07 -19.83
CA MET A 62 9.71 -7.08 -19.50
C MET A 62 10.06 -5.72 -18.91
N ALA A 63 10.78 -5.72 -17.79
CA ALA A 63 11.26 -4.52 -17.13
C ALA A 63 12.79 -4.53 -17.16
N GLU A 64 13.39 -3.35 -17.30
CA GLU A 64 14.84 -3.22 -17.18
C GLU A 64 15.32 -3.69 -15.80
N ARG A 65 16.63 -3.88 -15.60
CA ARG A 65 17.14 -4.31 -14.30
C ARG A 65 16.97 -3.20 -13.25
N PRO A 66 16.41 -3.53 -12.07
CA PRO A 66 16.54 -2.64 -10.92
C PRO A 66 18.02 -2.37 -10.62
N VAL A 67 18.38 -1.09 -10.54
CA VAL A 67 19.69 -0.63 -10.06
C VAL A 67 19.66 -0.28 -8.57
N GLU A 68 18.49 0.02 -8.03
CA GLU A 68 18.25 0.23 -6.60
C GLU A 68 16.93 -0.44 -6.18
N THR A 69 16.91 -1.03 -4.99
CA THR A 69 15.69 -1.60 -4.39
C THR A 69 15.72 -1.42 -2.88
N HIS A 70 14.68 -0.81 -2.34
CA HIS A 70 14.51 -0.51 -0.92
C HIS A 70 13.32 -1.28 -0.35
N THR A 71 13.57 -2.03 0.71
CA THR A 71 12.59 -2.91 1.35
C THR A 71 12.62 -2.76 2.86
N GLU A 72 11.54 -3.16 3.51
CA GLU A 72 11.48 -3.41 4.95
C GLU A 72 10.98 -4.82 5.25
N SER A 73 11.29 -5.30 6.46
CA SER A 73 10.74 -6.57 6.95
C SER A 73 9.24 -6.47 7.19
N LEU A 74 8.51 -7.49 6.73
CA LEU A 74 7.08 -7.72 6.95
C LEU A 74 6.92 -9.00 7.79
N PRO A 75 6.80 -8.88 9.12
CA PRO A 75 6.57 -10.03 10.00
C PRO A 75 5.30 -10.79 9.60
N GLY A 76 5.40 -12.11 9.44
CA GLY A 76 4.28 -12.97 9.01
C GLY A 76 3.98 -12.94 7.50
N GLY A 77 4.77 -12.22 6.70
CA GLY A 77 4.70 -12.27 5.25
C GLY A 77 5.07 -13.65 4.70
N ARG A 78 4.51 -14.04 3.54
CA ARG A 78 4.97 -15.23 2.80
C ARG A 78 6.37 -14.98 2.21
N VAL A 79 7.08 -16.08 1.91
CA VAL A 79 8.44 -16.21 1.34
C VAL A 79 9.28 -14.94 1.34
N GLY A 80 10.27 -14.89 2.24
CA GLY A 80 11.25 -13.80 2.33
C GLY A 80 10.86 -12.67 3.27
N GLY A 81 9.57 -12.48 3.58
CA GLY A 81 9.13 -11.54 4.63
C GLY A 81 9.60 -10.10 4.40
N LEU A 82 9.72 -9.68 3.14
CA LEU A 82 10.10 -8.32 2.75
C LEU A 82 8.96 -7.67 1.98
N ARG A 83 8.83 -6.34 2.10
CA ARG A 83 7.95 -5.52 1.26
C ARG A 83 8.68 -4.25 0.82
N LEU A 84 8.31 -3.71 -0.34
CA LEU A 84 8.86 -2.44 -0.83
C LEU A 84 8.53 -1.29 0.10
N ARG A 85 9.53 -0.47 0.41
CA ARG A 85 9.36 0.76 1.19
C ARG A 85 10.49 1.73 0.93
N ARG A 86 10.14 3.00 0.70
CA ARG A 86 11.04 4.14 0.87
C ARG A 86 10.25 5.42 1.10
N ASP A 87 10.66 6.21 2.10
CA ASP A 87 9.92 7.41 2.51
C ASP A 87 10.42 8.70 1.84
N ASP A 88 11.58 8.67 1.19
CA ASP A 88 12.30 9.85 0.68
C ASP A 88 12.71 9.72 -0.80
N GLY A 89 12.16 8.75 -1.52
CA GLY A 89 12.47 8.52 -2.93
C GLY A 89 11.78 7.27 -3.48
N PRO A 90 12.17 6.81 -4.68
CA PRO A 90 11.63 5.60 -5.26
C PRO A 90 12.11 4.36 -4.51
N ALA A 91 11.17 3.44 -4.25
CA ALA A 91 11.46 2.14 -3.67
C ALA A 91 12.22 1.25 -4.66
N VAL A 92 12.03 1.43 -5.97
CA VAL A 92 12.81 0.77 -7.02
C VAL A 92 13.19 1.78 -8.08
N ARG A 93 14.46 1.78 -8.50
CA ARG A 93 14.92 2.50 -9.70
C ARG A 93 15.43 1.49 -10.70
N PHE A 94 15.00 1.62 -11.95
CA PHE A 94 15.39 0.76 -13.05
C PHE A 94 16.53 1.40 -13.86
N GLY A 95 17.31 0.57 -14.57
CA GLY A 95 18.48 1.01 -15.34
C GLY A 95 18.17 1.94 -16.51
N ASP A 96 16.92 1.94 -16.98
CA ASP A 96 16.38 2.84 -18.00
C ASP A 96 15.88 4.19 -17.43
N GLY A 97 15.96 4.38 -16.11
CA GLY A 97 15.54 5.58 -15.42
C GLY A 97 14.10 5.56 -14.93
N GLU A 98 13.34 4.49 -15.17
CA GLU A 98 11.99 4.34 -14.60
C GLU A 98 12.05 4.16 -13.07
N GLU A 99 11.02 4.67 -12.38
CA GLU A 99 10.98 4.75 -10.92
C GLU A 99 9.65 4.24 -10.36
N LEU A 100 9.72 3.34 -9.37
CA LEU A 100 8.56 2.84 -8.63
C LEU A 100 8.61 3.36 -7.19
N TYR A 101 7.55 4.04 -6.77
CA TYR A 101 7.40 4.55 -5.41
C TYR A 101 6.50 3.64 -4.59
N ALA A 102 6.90 3.35 -3.36
CA ALA A 102 6.11 2.51 -2.46
C ALA A 102 6.29 2.90 -0.98
N LEU A 103 5.18 2.97 -0.25
CA LEU A 103 5.14 3.20 1.19
C LEU A 103 4.54 1.97 1.86
N HIS A 104 5.30 1.31 2.73
CA HIS A 104 4.85 0.15 3.50
C HIS A 104 4.18 -0.97 2.69
N GLY A 105 4.68 -1.22 1.47
CA GLY A 105 4.15 -2.20 0.53
C GLY A 105 3.05 -1.68 -0.40
N THR A 106 2.51 -0.48 -0.16
CA THR A 106 1.54 0.16 -1.06
C THR A 106 2.30 0.92 -2.14
N THR A 107 2.13 0.52 -3.40
CA THR A 107 2.61 1.31 -4.55
C THR A 107 1.84 2.61 -4.64
N VAL A 108 2.57 3.73 -4.73
CA VAL A 108 1.97 5.07 -4.75
C VAL A 108 2.57 5.90 -5.89
N PRO A 109 1.86 6.91 -6.39
CA PRO A 109 2.44 7.89 -7.30
C PRO A 109 3.55 8.72 -6.63
N ARG A 110 4.49 9.22 -7.43
CA ARG A 110 5.60 10.10 -7.00
C ARG A 110 5.17 11.25 -6.08
N TRP A 111 4.07 11.91 -6.41
CA TRP A 111 3.55 13.07 -5.66
C TRP A 111 3.26 12.75 -4.19
N VAL A 112 2.92 11.49 -3.88
CA VAL A 112 2.65 11.05 -2.51
C VAL A 112 3.90 11.14 -1.64
N VAL A 113 5.07 10.82 -2.20
CA VAL A 113 6.34 10.79 -1.45
C VAL A 113 7.00 12.17 -1.39
N GLU A 114 6.99 12.88 -2.52
CA GLU A 114 7.74 14.13 -2.71
C GLU A 114 7.04 15.36 -2.12
N GLY A 115 5.71 15.38 -2.08
CA GLY A 115 4.98 16.56 -1.60
C GLY A 115 3.47 16.43 -1.75
N PRO A 116 2.81 15.61 -0.92
CA PRO A 116 1.36 15.51 -0.95
C PRO A 116 0.73 16.83 -0.49
N THR A 117 -0.38 17.23 -1.14
CA THR A 117 -1.23 18.34 -0.71
C THR A 117 -2.69 17.89 -0.60
N PRO A 118 -3.54 18.57 0.18
CA PRO A 118 -4.97 18.26 0.23
C PRO A 118 -5.63 18.21 -1.16
N GLU A 119 -5.26 19.12 -2.06
CA GLU A 119 -5.82 19.17 -3.42
C GLU A 119 -5.48 17.91 -4.23
N LEU A 120 -4.24 17.42 -4.14
CA LEU A 120 -3.82 16.17 -4.79
C LEU A 120 -4.52 14.97 -4.15
N ILE A 121 -4.60 14.93 -2.83
CA ILE A 121 -5.29 13.89 -2.05
C ILE A 121 -6.77 13.79 -2.44
N HIS A 122 -7.46 14.92 -2.63
CA HIS A 122 -8.88 14.92 -2.99
C HIS A 122 -9.13 14.44 -4.43
N ARG A 123 -8.16 14.63 -5.34
CA ARG A 123 -8.24 14.16 -6.73
C ARG A 123 -7.93 12.67 -6.86
N GLU A 124 -7.22 12.09 -5.91
CA GLU A 124 -6.87 10.67 -5.93
C GLU A 124 -8.11 9.80 -5.68
N ALA A 125 -8.44 8.93 -6.62
CA ALA A 125 -9.61 8.05 -6.55
C ALA A 125 -9.34 6.81 -5.69
N ASN A 126 -8.10 6.32 -5.68
CA ASN A 126 -7.74 5.14 -4.90
C ASN A 126 -7.64 5.49 -3.41
N ILE A 127 -8.49 4.87 -2.60
CA ILE A 127 -8.55 5.12 -1.15
C ILE A 127 -7.26 4.75 -0.41
N GLU A 128 -6.53 3.74 -0.86
CA GLU A 128 -5.27 3.31 -0.23
C GLU A 128 -4.16 4.33 -0.48
N VAL A 129 -4.08 4.84 -1.71
CA VAL A 129 -3.14 5.92 -2.08
C VAL A 129 -3.48 7.21 -1.34
N ARG A 130 -4.78 7.53 -1.25
CA ARG A 130 -5.26 8.69 -0.47
C ARG A 130 -4.87 8.57 1.01
N GLY A 131 -5.08 7.40 1.61
CA GLY A 131 -4.67 7.12 2.99
C GLY A 131 -3.16 7.29 3.19
N ALA A 132 -2.35 6.69 2.32
CA ALA A 132 -0.89 6.81 2.37
C ALA A 132 -0.42 8.27 2.24
N ALA A 133 -1.06 9.06 1.38
CA ALA A 133 -0.77 10.48 1.21
C ALA A 133 -1.15 11.33 2.42
N ILE A 134 -2.29 11.05 3.07
CA ILE A 134 -2.68 11.73 4.31
C ILE A 134 -1.73 11.36 5.45
N GLU A 135 -1.33 10.09 5.57
CA GLU A 135 -0.34 9.66 6.56
C GLU A 135 1.00 10.36 6.37
N ARG A 136 1.45 10.49 5.12
CA ARG A 136 2.69 11.18 4.76
C ARG A 136 2.62 12.69 5.01
N LEU A 137 1.50 13.34 4.67
CA LEU A 137 1.26 14.77 4.96
C LEU A 137 1.15 15.02 6.48
N GLY A 138 0.60 14.04 7.20
CA GLY A 138 0.25 14.12 8.61
C GLY A 138 -1.21 14.51 8.80
N TRP A 139 -1.89 13.80 9.70
CA TRP A 139 -3.31 14.01 9.98
C TRP A 139 -3.64 15.42 10.47
N ASP A 140 -2.85 16.01 11.36
CA ASP A 140 -3.14 17.34 11.90
C ASP A 140 -3.12 18.39 10.79
N ARG A 141 -2.06 18.36 9.97
CA ARG A 141 -1.91 19.24 8.81
C ARG A 141 -3.01 19.04 7.78
N TYR A 142 -3.35 17.79 7.46
CA TYR A 142 -4.44 17.50 6.54
C TYR A 142 -5.79 18.01 7.07
N ILE A 143 -6.11 17.79 8.35
CA ILE A 143 -7.36 18.24 8.97
C ILE A 143 -7.48 19.77 8.87
N GLU A 144 -6.40 20.49 9.20
CA GLU A 144 -6.36 21.94 9.12
C GLU A 144 -6.50 22.44 7.68
N GLU A 145 -5.63 22.00 6.76
CA GLU A 145 -5.58 22.53 5.40
C GLU A 145 -6.80 22.10 4.55
N ALA A 146 -7.35 20.91 4.77
CA ALA A 146 -8.58 20.48 4.08
C ALA A 146 -9.87 21.07 4.72
N GLY A 147 -9.74 21.75 5.87
CA GLY A 147 -10.85 22.40 6.56
C GLY A 147 -11.86 21.42 7.15
N LEU A 148 -11.37 20.31 7.71
CA LEU A 148 -12.19 19.34 8.43
C LEU A 148 -12.58 19.93 9.79
N ARG A 149 -13.87 19.85 10.12
CA ARG A 149 -14.37 20.37 11.39
C ARG A 149 -14.56 19.24 12.38
N LEU A 150 -13.94 19.33 13.54
CA LEU A 150 -14.18 18.37 14.62
C LEU A 150 -15.64 18.45 15.06
N ALA A 151 -16.36 17.34 14.96
CA ALA A 151 -17.75 17.22 15.35
C ALA A 151 -17.89 16.70 16.79
N SER A 152 -17.14 15.65 17.13
CA SER A 152 -17.20 15.01 18.45
C SER A 152 -15.98 14.13 18.71
N THR A 153 -15.70 13.84 19.98
CA THR A 153 -14.67 12.88 20.40
C THR A 153 -15.23 11.92 21.44
N ALA A 154 -14.65 10.72 21.52
CA ALA A 154 -14.95 9.72 22.54
C ALA A 154 -13.70 8.90 22.86
N ALA A 155 -13.65 8.23 24.01
CA ALA A 155 -12.60 7.24 24.27
C ALA A 155 -12.81 6.01 23.35
N ASP A 156 -11.73 5.44 22.82
CA ASP A 156 -11.78 4.19 22.06
C ASP A 156 -11.92 2.98 23.02
N PRO A 157 -13.06 2.26 23.02
CA PRO A 157 -13.24 1.06 23.85
C PRO A 157 -12.24 -0.06 23.49
N GLY A 158 -11.91 -0.18 22.21
CA GLY A 158 -10.96 -1.16 21.68
C GLY A 158 -9.50 -0.78 21.88
N ASN A 159 -9.21 0.49 22.17
CA ASN A 159 -7.86 1.01 22.38
C ASN A 159 -7.79 2.00 23.56
N PRO A 160 -7.88 1.52 24.82
CA PRO A 160 -7.87 2.37 26.00
C PRO A 160 -6.70 3.37 26.02
N GLY A 161 -7.02 4.63 26.33
CA GLY A 161 -6.06 5.74 26.34
C GLY A 161 -5.90 6.47 25.00
N SER A 162 -6.53 5.98 23.93
CA SER A 162 -6.60 6.67 22.63
C SER A 162 -8.01 7.20 22.36
N PRO A 163 -8.17 8.42 21.83
CA PRO A 163 -9.48 8.94 21.44
C PRO A 163 -9.88 8.49 20.04
N LEU A 164 -11.19 8.37 19.83
CA LEU A 164 -11.84 8.43 18.53
C LEU A 164 -12.27 9.87 18.28
N SER A 165 -11.97 10.40 17.10
CA SER A 165 -12.36 11.75 16.70
C SER A 165 -13.17 11.71 15.42
N LEU A 166 -14.33 12.35 15.44
CA LEU A 166 -15.24 12.43 14.30
C LEU A 166 -15.15 13.81 13.68
N TYR A 167 -14.93 13.86 12.37
CA TYR A 167 -14.81 15.10 11.60
C TYR A 167 -15.89 15.20 10.53
N ASP A 168 -16.49 16.38 10.40
CA ASP A 168 -17.25 16.76 9.23
C ASP A 168 -16.29 17.03 8.07
N VAL A 169 -16.57 16.38 6.95
CA VAL A 169 -15.80 16.54 5.72
C VAL A 169 -16.59 17.47 4.79
N PRO A 170 -16.00 18.59 4.33
CA PRO A 170 -16.69 19.48 3.40
C PRO A 170 -17.11 18.73 2.12
N PRO A 171 -18.30 18.97 1.54
CA PRO A 171 -18.75 18.27 0.33
C PRO A 171 -17.77 18.39 -0.86
N ARG A 172 -17.02 19.49 -0.93
CA ARG A 172 -15.96 19.70 -1.95
C ARG A 172 -14.80 18.70 -1.86
N VAL A 173 -14.65 17.99 -0.75
CA VAL A 173 -13.55 17.06 -0.49
C VAL A 173 -13.90 15.66 -0.99
N TRP A 174 -15.04 15.07 -0.57
CA TRP A 174 -15.43 13.70 -0.93
C TRP A 174 -16.82 13.57 -1.60
N GLY A 175 -17.42 14.68 -2.03
CA GLY A 175 -18.68 14.71 -2.79
C GLY A 175 -19.94 14.57 -1.92
N ALA A 176 -20.18 13.38 -1.39
CA ALA A 176 -21.33 13.09 -0.52
C ALA A 176 -21.11 13.60 0.91
N SER A 177 -22.19 13.73 1.70
CA SER A 177 -22.13 13.96 3.15
C SER A 177 -21.50 12.76 3.85
N ALA A 178 -20.18 12.70 3.78
CA ALA A 178 -19.35 11.76 4.50
C ALA A 178 -18.80 12.44 5.75
N ARG A 179 -18.64 11.66 6.80
CA ARG A 179 -17.81 12.01 7.94
C ARG A 179 -16.54 11.17 7.92
N LEU A 180 -15.56 11.60 8.68
CA LEU A 180 -14.33 10.87 8.87
C LEU A 180 -14.21 10.52 10.35
N VAL A 181 -14.04 9.23 10.66
CA VAL A 181 -13.61 8.81 11.99
C VAL A 181 -12.10 8.58 11.95
N VAL A 182 -11.36 9.31 12.78
CA VAL A 182 -9.92 9.17 12.99
C VAL A 182 -9.69 8.41 14.28
N ALA A 183 -8.90 7.35 14.21
CA ALA A 183 -8.52 6.50 15.32
C ALA A 183 -7.00 6.31 15.36
N THR A 184 -6.49 5.98 16.54
CA THR A 184 -5.08 5.61 16.73
C THR A 184 -4.96 4.10 16.70
N ASN A 185 -3.94 3.58 16.02
CA ASN A 185 -3.64 2.15 16.00
C ASN A 185 -3.34 1.65 17.43
N GLY A 186 -3.80 0.44 17.74
CA GLY A 186 -3.55 -0.22 19.02
C GLY A 186 -2.11 -0.72 19.15
N SER A 187 -1.50 -1.09 18.02
CA SER A 187 -0.11 -1.53 17.93
C SER A 187 0.84 -0.34 17.88
N VAL A 188 1.99 -0.51 18.54
CA VAL A 188 3.10 0.45 18.48
C VAL A 188 4.00 0.04 17.32
N GLU A 189 4.38 1.01 16.50
CA GLU A 189 5.32 0.82 15.40
C GLU A 189 6.74 0.55 15.94
N PRO A 190 7.67 0.01 15.14
CA PRO A 190 9.05 -0.23 15.57
C PRO A 190 9.78 1.00 16.12
N ASP A 191 9.38 2.20 15.69
CA ASP A 191 9.92 3.49 16.15
C ASP A 191 9.30 4.01 17.45
N GLY A 192 8.38 3.24 18.07
CA GLY A 192 7.70 3.60 19.30
C GLY A 192 6.46 4.48 19.12
N ARG A 193 6.18 4.95 17.90
CA ARG A 193 5.00 5.79 17.62
C ARG A 193 3.77 4.92 17.40
N ARG A 194 2.60 5.54 17.53
CA ARG A 194 1.33 4.95 17.08
C ARG A 194 0.82 5.75 15.89
N ARG A 195 0.44 5.05 14.83
CA ARG A 195 -0.15 5.69 13.64
C ARG A 195 -1.60 6.05 13.90
N ARG A 196 -2.02 7.14 13.29
CA ARG A 196 -3.44 7.47 13.16
C ARG A 196 -3.91 7.04 11.78
N TYR A 197 -5.13 6.55 11.70
CA TYR A 197 -5.79 6.23 10.44
C TYR A 197 -7.20 6.80 10.46
N GLY A 198 -7.72 7.11 9.29
CA GLY A 198 -9.03 7.70 9.11
C GLY A 198 -9.85 6.86 8.16
N LEU A 199 -11.10 6.59 8.55
CA LEU A 199 -12.06 5.86 7.74
C LEU A 199 -13.24 6.77 7.39
N ALA A 200 -13.56 6.84 6.10
CA ALA A 200 -14.76 7.53 5.64
C ALA A 200 -15.99 6.74 6.07
N ILE A 201 -16.98 7.45 6.62
CA ILE A 201 -18.24 6.89 7.11
C ILE A 201 -19.43 7.72 6.59
N PRO A 202 -20.65 7.16 6.61
CA PRO A 202 -21.86 7.93 6.35
C PRO A 202 -22.01 9.15 7.28
N GLY A 203 -22.50 10.27 6.75
CA GLY A 203 -22.62 11.53 7.50
C GLY A 203 -23.68 11.55 8.60
N TYR A 204 -24.52 10.52 8.72
CA TYR A 204 -25.56 10.44 9.76
C TYR A 204 -25.04 9.97 11.13
N PHE A 205 -23.78 9.58 11.24
CA PHE A 205 -23.20 9.17 12.52
C PHE A 205 -22.79 10.39 13.34
N ASP A 206 -23.40 10.58 14.52
CA ASP A 206 -23.01 11.63 15.49
C ASP A 206 -22.14 11.12 16.66
N ASP A 207 -22.06 9.80 16.84
CA ASP A 207 -21.26 9.16 17.90
C ASP A 207 -19.98 8.53 17.33
N PRO A 208 -18.77 8.93 17.78
CA PRO A 208 -17.52 8.34 17.32
C PRO A 208 -17.41 6.83 17.58
N VAL A 209 -18.02 6.32 18.66
CA VAL A 209 -17.99 4.89 19.00
C VAL A 209 -18.87 4.10 18.03
N ALA A 210 -20.07 4.58 17.72
CA ALA A 210 -20.92 3.99 16.69
C ALA A 210 -20.28 4.06 15.30
N ALA A 211 -19.64 5.18 14.95
CA ALA A 211 -18.91 5.34 13.71
C ALA A 211 -17.77 4.33 13.56
N ALA A 212 -16.92 4.19 14.58
CA ALA A 212 -15.85 3.20 14.59
C ALA A 212 -16.41 1.77 14.54
N GLY A 213 -17.48 1.48 15.29
CA GLY A 213 -18.14 0.17 15.22
C GLY A 213 -18.62 -0.20 13.81
N TRP A 214 -19.20 0.77 13.09
CA TRP A 214 -19.70 0.57 11.73
C TRP A 214 -18.60 0.12 10.76
N THR A 215 -17.37 0.63 10.91
CA THR A 215 -16.25 0.23 10.03
C THR A 215 -15.83 -1.23 10.22
N TYR A 216 -16.15 -1.82 11.37
CA TYR A 216 -15.96 -3.25 11.67
C TYR A 216 -17.23 -4.09 11.42
N GLY A 217 -18.29 -3.50 10.85
CA GLY A 217 -19.60 -4.17 10.68
C GLY A 217 -20.34 -4.42 12.01
N LEU A 218 -20.04 -3.63 13.05
CA LEU A 218 -20.64 -3.74 14.37
C LEU A 218 -21.57 -2.55 14.66
N THR A 219 -22.61 -2.79 15.46
CA THR A 219 -23.37 -1.70 16.09
C THR A 219 -22.51 -1.01 17.15
N GLY A 220 -22.74 0.29 17.42
CA GLY A 220 -22.05 1.02 18.50
C GLY A 220 -22.10 0.30 19.85
N ALA A 221 -23.26 -0.24 20.25
CA ALA A 221 -23.40 -0.99 21.51
C ALA A 221 -22.54 -2.28 21.58
N ARG A 222 -22.26 -2.92 20.44
CA ARG A 222 -21.35 -4.08 20.35
C ARG A 222 -19.90 -3.64 20.38
N TYR A 223 -19.56 -2.61 19.63
CA TYR A 223 -18.21 -2.05 19.60
C TYR A 223 -17.80 -1.48 20.97
N ALA A 224 -18.72 -0.84 21.70
CA ALA A 224 -18.51 -0.37 23.07
C ALA A 224 -18.12 -1.46 24.08
N ARG A 225 -18.39 -2.74 23.75
CA ARG A 225 -18.02 -3.90 24.58
C ARG A 225 -16.74 -4.58 24.11
N VAL A 226 -16.18 -4.16 22.97
CA VAL A 226 -14.88 -4.65 22.53
C VAL A 226 -13.86 -4.23 23.57
N ARG A 227 -13.18 -5.21 24.13
CA ARG A 227 -11.97 -5.00 24.90
C ARG A 227 -10.80 -5.45 24.04
N ARG A 228 -9.70 -4.70 24.11
CA ARG A 228 -8.43 -5.08 23.47
C ARG A 228 -8.15 -6.55 23.77
N ARG A 229 -8.10 -7.40 22.73
CA ARG A 229 -7.44 -8.71 22.86
C ARG A 229 -5.96 -8.39 23.09
N THR A 230 -5.49 -8.73 24.28
CA THR A 230 -4.07 -8.68 24.65
C THR A 230 -3.24 -9.49 23.69
#